data_AF-A0A964QSM4-F1
#
_entry.id   AF-A0A964QSM4-F1
#
_cell.length_a   1.000
_cell.length_b   1.000
_cell.length_c   1.000
_cell.angle_alpha   90.00
_cell.angle_beta   90.00
_cell.angle_gamma   90.00
#
_symmetry.space_group_name_H-M   'P 1'
#
loop_
_entity.id
_entity.type
_entity.pdbx_description
1 polymer ?
#
loop_
_entity_poly.entity_id
_entity_poly.type
_entity_poly.pdbx_seq_one_letter_code
_entity_poly.pdbx_strand_id
1 'polypeptide(L)'
;MMNRSEPATTSNARVEADGSPCAKCGHVNSRNANVCEKCQAHLWVVCHHCGKRNRRSDNSCVECGHRLHRSMWRRVAKRLTGDRRNISVWQIVLLIVVVWCAFKVVIYFAEYSPPSPE
;
A
#
# COMPACT_ATOMS: atom_id res chain seq x y z
N MET A 1 7.63 -62.14 9.08
CA MET A 1 7.69 -60.85 8.37
C MET A 1 6.49 -60.02 8.82
N MET A 2 6.64 -59.24 9.90
CA MET A 2 5.56 -58.39 10.41
C MET A 2 5.52 -57.09 9.61
N ASN A 3 4.44 -56.88 8.85
CA ASN A 3 4.21 -55.66 8.09
C ASN A 3 3.57 -54.62 9.01
N ARG A 4 4.33 -53.58 9.38
CA ARG A 4 3.91 -52.51 10.31
C ARG A 4 3.20 -51.43 9.49
N SER A 5 1.87 -51.39 9.55
CA SER A 5 1.06 -50.31 9.01
C SER A 5 1.26 -49.02 9.82
N GLU A 6 1.71 -47.97 9.14
CA GLU A 6 1.93 -46.62 9.65
C GLU A 6 0.58 -45.91 9.92
N PRO A 7 0.35 -45.30 11.09
CA PRO A 7 -0.77 -44.38 11.25
C PRO A 7 -0.37 -42.99 10.72
N ALA A 8 -0.94 -42.64 9.57
CA ALA A 8 -0.98 -41.27 9.07
C ALA A 8 -1.60 -40.35 10.14
N THR A 9 -0.74 -39.67 10.88
CA THR A 9 -1.12 -38.82 11.99
C THR A 9 -1.73 -37.55 11.40
N THR A 10 -3.05 -37.47 11.48
CA THR A 10 -3.91 -36.31 11.24
C THR A 10 -3.26 -35.00 11.74
N SER A 11 -2.74 -34.19 10.82
CA SER A 11 -2.13 -32.89 11.06
C SER A 11 -3.15 -31.73 11.17
N ASN A 12 -4.46 -32.01 11.08
CA ASN A 12 -5.49 -30.96 11.03
C ASN A 12 -6.15 -30.57 12.37
N ALA A 13 -5.75 -31.16 13.50
CA ALA A 13 -6.40 -30.91 14.79
C ALA A 13 -5.68 -29.90 15.72
N ARG A 14 -4.52 -29.35 15.32
CA ARG A 14 -3.73 -28.43 16.18
C ARG A 14 -3.93 -26.94 15.90
N VAL A 15 -4.74 -26.56 14.91
CA VAL A 15 -4.95 -25.14 14.55
C VAL A 15 -6.08 -24.49 15.36
N GLU A 16 -6.67 -25.18 16.35
CA GLU A 16 -7.86 -24.69 17.06
C GLU A 16 -7.57 -24.02 18.43
N ALA A 17 -6.34 -24.09 18.93
CA ALA A 17 -5.97 -23.54 20.24
C ALA A 17 -5.43 -22.09 20.20
N ASP A 18 -5.07 -21.57 19.02
CA ASP A 18 -4.40 -20.26 18.95
C ASP A 18 -5.42 -19.12 18.93
N GLY A 19 -5.35 -18.23 19.92
CA GLY A 19 -6.20 -17.05 20.04
C GLY A 19 -6.05 -16.05 18.89
N SER A 20 -6.88 -15.01 18.89
CA SER A 20 -6.88 -13.96 17.88
C SER A 20 -5.99 -12.77 18.29
N PRO A 21 -4.88 -12.49 17.59
CA PRO A 21 -4.01 -11.37 17.92
C PRO A 21 -4.69 -10.04 17.57
N CYS A 22 -4.61 -9.09 18.48
CA CYS A 22 -5.12 -7.74 18.27
C CYS A 22 -4.22 -6.96 17.30
N ALA A 23 -4.77 -6.49 16.18
CA ALA A 23 -4.05 -5.67 15.21
C ALA A 23 -3.54 -4.32 15.76
N LYS A 24 -4.06 -3.86 16.91
CA LYS A 24 -3.65 -2.58 17.55
C LYS A 24 -2.53 -2.74 18.57
N CYS A 25 -2.56 -3.78 19.40
CA CYS A 25 -1.64 -3.93 20.54
C CYS A 25 -0.91 -5.28 20.60
N GLY A 26 -1.18 -6.20 19.68
CA GLY A 26 -0.55 -7.52 19.62
C GLY A 26 -1.06 -8.53 20.65
N HIS A 27 -1.87 -8.12 21.63
CA HIS A 27 -2.40 -9.03 22.65
C HIS A 27 -3.27 -10.14 22.00
N VAL A 28 -3.03 -11.39 22.38
CA VAL A 28 -3.76 -12.57 21.91
C VAL A 28 -5.02 -12.74 22.74
N ASN A 29 -6.18 -12.60 22.12
CA ASN A 29 -7.48 -12.70 22.77
C ASN A 29 -8.12 -14.07 22.48
N SER A 30 -9.11 -14.45 23.27
CA SER A 30 -9.96 -15.61 23.00
C SER A 30 -10.56 -15.56 21.59
N ARG A 31 -10.77 -16.72 20.96
CA ARG A 31 -11.32 -16.80 19.59
C ARG A 31 -12.69 -16.18 19.42
N ASN A 32 -13.48 -16.15 20.48
CA ASN A 32 -14.84 -15.60 20.45
C ASN A 32 -14.89 -14.14 20.95
N ALA A 33 -13.75 -13.55 21.32
CA ALA A 33 -13.70 -12.17 21.76
C ALA A 33 -14.02 -11.22 20.60
N ASN A 34 -15.00 -10.34 20.77
CA ASN A 34 -15.36 -9.33 19.77
C ASN A 34 -14.44 -8.10 19.83
N VAL A 35 -13.95 -7.81 21.03
CA VAL A 35 -13.07 -6.69 21.36
C VAL A 35 -11.86 -7.20 22.12
N CYS A 36 -10.75 -6.48 22.02
CA CYS A 36 -9.53 -6.82 22.73
C CYS A 36 -9.63 -6.48 24.22
N GLU A 37 -9.33 -7.42 25.11
CA GLU A 37 -9.42 -7.23 26.56
C GLU A 37 -8.49 -6.10 27.04
N LYS A 38 -7.29 -6.00 26.45
CA LYS A 38 -6.27 -5.02 26.85
C LYS A 38 -6.52 -3.59 26.33
N CYS A 39 -6.95 -3.44 25.07
CA CYS A 39 -7.03 -2.14 24.41
C CYS A 39 -8.42 -1.77 23.86
N GLN A 40 -9.41 -2.64 24.07
CA GLN A 40 -10.81 -2.47 23.69
C GLN A 40 -11.05 -2.26 22.18
N ALA A 41 -10.04 -2.53 21.33
CA ALA A 41 -10.18 -2.46 19.89
C ALA A 41 -10.96 -3.66 19.33
N HIS A 42 -11.80 -3.43 18.31
CA HIS A 42 -12.49 -4.51 17.61
C HIS A 42 -11.52 -5.49 16.93
N LEU A 43 -11.78 -6.79 17.10
CA LEU A 43 -10.96 -7.88 16.58
C LEU A 43 -11.42 -8.40 15.22
N TRP A 44 -12.60 -8.00 14.77
CA TRP A 44 -13.25 -8.51 13.56
C TRP A 44 -13.61 -7.40 12.59
N VAL A 45 -13.63 -7.74 11.31
CA VAL A 45 -14.04 -6.85 10.22
C VAL A 45 -14.90 -7.63 9.22
N VAL A 46 -15.92 -6.99 8.68
CA VAL A 46 -16.76 -7.57 7.62
C VAL A 46 -16.17 -7.19 6.26
N CYS A 47 -16.00 -8.17 5.37
CA CYS A 47 -15.56 -7.93 4.01
C CYS A 47 -16.64 -7.16 3.24
N HIS A 48 -16.29 -6.00 2.69
CA HIS A 48 -17.23 -5.20 1.88
C HIS A 48 -17.59 -5.84 0.53
N HIS A 49 -16.84 -6.84 0.07
CA HIS A 49 -17.09 -7.49 -1.22
C HIS A 49 -18.02 -8.71 -1.11
N CYS A 50 -17.82 -9.58 -0.12
CA CYS A 50 -18.62 -10.81 0.03
C CYS A 50 -19.42 -10.90 1.34
N GLY A 51 -19.26 -9.94 2.26
CA GLY A 51 -19.96 -9.95 3.56
C GLY A 51 -19.37 -10.89 4.61
N LYS A 52 -18.33 -11.67 4.29
CA LYS A 52 -17.70 -12.58 5.27
C LYS A 52 -17.06 -11.82 6.42
N ARG A 53 -17.25 -12.32 7.65
CA ARG A 53 -16.55 -11.86 8.85
C ARG A 53 -15.13 -12.44 8.89
N ASN A 54 -14.13 -11.57 8.97
CA ASN A 54 -12.71 -11.92 8.98
C ASN A 54 -12.02 -11.32 10.22
N ARG A 55 -10.85 -11.84 10.58
CA ARG A 55 -10.06 -11.25 11.67
C ARG A 55 -9.49 -9.94 11.17
N ARG A 56 -9.47 -8.94 12.04
CA ARG A 56 -8.94 -7.61 11.72
C ARG A 56 -7.42 -7.62 11.54
N SER A 57 -6.74 -8.66 12.03
CA SER A 57 -5.32 -8.92 11.75
C SER A 57 -5.06 -9.30 10.29
N ASP A 58 -6.05 -9.81 9.58
CA ASP A 58 -5.86 -10.35 8.23
C ASP A 58 -5.85 -9.22 7.20
N ASN A 59 -4.91 -9.30 6.24
CA ASN A 59 -4.81 -8.30 5.17
C ASN A 59 -5.87 -8.49 4.07
N SER A 60 -6.34 -9.73 3.88
CA SER A 60 -7.27 -10.14 2.84
C SER A 60 -8.36 -11.05 3.41
N CYS A 61 -9.51 -11.08 2.74
CA CYS A 61 -10.60 -11.95 3.10
C CYS A 61 -10.24 -13.42 2.83
N VAL A 62 -10.52 -14.30 3.79
CA VAL A 62 -10.24 -15.74 3.68
C VAL A 62 -11.13 -16.44 2.64
N GLU A 63 -12.25 -15.82 2.26
CA GLU A 63 -13.24 -16.42 1.36
C GLU A 63 -13.08 -15.92 -0.08
N CYS A 64 -13.06 -14.60 -0.29
CA CYS A 64 -12.99 -14.01 -1.64
C CYS A 64 -11.62 -13.47 -2.02
N GLY A 65 -10.64 -13.48 -1.10
CA GLY A 65 -9.31 -12.91 -1.33
C GLY A 65 -9.24 -11.37 -1.37
N HIS A 66 -10.38 -10.68 -1.33
CA HIS A 66 -10.39 -9.21 -1.41
C HIS A 66 -9.70 -8.56 -0.20
N ARG A 67 -8.93 -7.49 -0.44
CA ARG A 67 -8.17 -6.80 0.61
C ARG A 67 -9.10 -6.13 1.63
N LEU A 68 -8.91 -6.42 2.92
CA LEU A 68 -9.75 -5.90 4.01
C LEU A 68 -9.32 -4.50 4.46
N HIS A 69 -8.01 -4.22 4.46
CA HIS A 69 -7.47 -2.91 4.86
C HIS A 69 -7.09 -2.07 3.66
N ARG A 70 -7.68 -0.90 3.53
CA ARG A 70 -7.28 0.08 2.51
C ARG A 70 -5.91 0.63 2.89
N SER A 71 -4.88 0.41 2.07
CA SER A 71 -3.57 1.01 2.34
C SER A 71 -3.70 2.54 2.36
N MET A 72 -3.20 3.16 3.43
CA MET A 72 -3.01 4.61 3.51
C MET A 72 -2.25 5.14 2.29
N TRP A 73 -1.34 4.32 1.76
CA TRP A 73 -0.61 4.58 0.51
C TRP A 73 -1.53 4.87 -0.67
N ARG A 74 -2.71 4.25 -0.80
CA ARG A 74 -3.63 4.53 -1.92
C ARG A 74 -4.28 5.91 -1.80
N ARG A 75 -4.39 6.46 -0.58
CA ARG A 75 -4.88 7.82 -0.32
C ARG A 75 -3.77 8.86 -0.52
N VAL A 76 -2.54 8.55 -0.10
CA VAL A 76 -1.35 9.40 -0.32
C VAL A 76 -0.95 9.39 -1.79
N ALA A 77 -0.91 8.23 -2.45
CA ALA A 77 -0.68 8.12 -3.88
C ALA A 77 -1.74 8.88 -4.67
N LYS A 78 -3.03 8.83 -4.29
CA LYS A 78 -4.07 9.68 -4.90
C LYS A 78 -3.92 11.17 -4.63
N ARG A 79 -3.13 11.60 -3.62
CA ARG A 79 -2.80 13.03 -3.40
C ARG A 79 -1.54 13.43 -4.17
N LEU A 80 -0.53 12.56 -4.24
CA LEU A 80 0.71 12.80 -4.97
C LEU A 80 0.54 12.69 -6.50
N THR A 81 -0.32 11.78 -6.95
CA THR A 81 -0.77 11.64 -8.35
C THR A 81 -2.14 12.29 -8.58
N GLY A 82 -2.63 13.01 -7.57
CA GLY A 82 -3.91 13.70 -7.51
C GLY A 82 -3.90 15.04 -8.22
N ASP A 83 -3.46 15.02 -9.47
CA ASP A 83 -4.12 15.68 -10.58
C ASP A 83 -3.21 15.36 -11.76
N ARG A 84 -3.61 14.42 -12.62
CA ARG A 84 -3.16 14.51 -14.02
C ARG A 84 -3.79 15.79 -14.55
N ARG A 85 -3.19 16.94 -14.24
CA ARG A 85 -3.40 18.15 -15.05
C ARG A 85 -3.21 17.68 -16.48
N ASN A 86 -4.22 17.90 -17.31
CA ASN A 86 -4.16 17.67 -18.75
C ASN A 86 -3.14 18.64 -19.33
N ILE A 87 -1.86 18.43 -19.01
CA ILE A 87 -0.74 19.15 -19.57
C ILE A 87 -0.77 18.77 -21.03
N SER A 88 -1.22 19.70 -21.85
CA SER A 88 -1.24 19.48 -23.28
C SER A 88 0.20 19.30 -23.75
N VAL A 89 0.42 18.45 -24.73
CA VAL A 89 1.74 18.23 -25.33
C VAL A 89 2.39 19.58 -25.71
N TRP A 90 1.57 20.55 -26.12
CA TRP A 90 2.01 21.88 -26.47
C TRP A 90 2.57 22.70 -25.28
N GLN A 91 2.02 22.56 -24.07
CA GLN A 91 2.59 23.20 -22.88
C GLN A 91 3.99 22.64 -22.54
N ILE A 92 4.22 21.34 -22.76
CA ILE A 92 5.54 20.73 -22.59
C ILE A 92 6.51 21.25 -23.65
N VAL A 93 6.07 21.29 -24.91
CA VAL A 93 6.87 21.84 -26.02
C VAL A 93 7.23 23.30 -25.74
N LEU A 94 6.28 24.12 -25.32
CA LEU A 94 6.51 25.53 -24.99
C LEU A 94 7.54 25.67 -23.85
N LEU A 95 7.42 24.88 -22.79
CA LEU A 95 8.39 24.89 -21.69
C LEU A 95 9.80 24.53 -22.18
N ILE A 96 9.93 23.47 -22.99
CA ILE A 96 11.21 23.06 -23.58
C ILE A 96 11.82 24.19 -24.43
N VAL A 97 11.01 24.85 -25.26
CA VAL A 97 11.46 25.98 -26.10
C VAL A 97 11.93 27.15 -25.24
N VAL A 98 11.18 27.52 -24.19
CA VAL A 98 11.57 28.61 -23.28
C VAL A 98 12.90 28.31 -22.58
N VAL A 99 13.08 27.09 -22.08
CA VAL A 99 14.34 26.67 -21.43
C VAL A 99 15.51 26.69 -22.42
N TRP A 100 15.29 26.20 -23.65
CA TRP A 100 16.32 26.23 -24.69
C TRP A 100 16.73 27.64 -25.09
N CYS A 101 15.75 28.55 -25.26
CA CYS A 101 16.02 29.96 -25.54
C CYS A 101 16.79 30.62 -24.39
N ALA A 102 16.37 30.42 -23.13
CA ALA A 102 17.06 30.95 -21.97
C ALA A 102 18.52 30.47 -21.90
N PHE A 103 18.75 29.18 -22.14
CA PHE A 103 20.10 28.61 -22.19
C PHE A 103 20.97 29.26 -23.28
N LYS A 104 20.41 29.47 -24.48
CA LYS A 104 21.09 30.16 -25.58
C LYS A 104 21.43 31.61 -25.24
N VAL A 105 20.52 32.32 -24.59
CA VAL A 105 20.73 33.70 -24.14
C VAL A 105 21.88 33.76 -23.13
N VAL A 106 21.91 32.84 -22.16
CA VAL A 106 23.01 32.78 -21.18
C VAL A 106 24.35 32.54 -21.84
N ILE A 107 24.44 31.61 -22.80
CA ILE A 107 25.67 31.38 -23.57
C ILE A 107 26.08 32.64 -24.35
N TYR A 108 25.13 33.28 -25.03
CA TYR A 108 25.40 34.50 -25.78
C TYR A 108 25.99 35.60 -24.89
N PHE A 109 25.42 35.81 -23.70
CA PHE A 109 25.95 36.77 -22.74
C PHE A 109 27.30 36.37 -22.15
N ALA A 110 27.57 35.08 -21.98
CA ALA A 110 28.87 34.59 -21.49
C ALA A 110 30.00 34.79 -22.52
N GLU A 111 29.69 34.69 -23.81
CA GLU A 111 30.64 34.86 -24.91
C GLU A 111 30.74 36.32 -25.41
N TYR A 112 29.81 37.20 -25.00
CA TYR A 112 29.78 38.59 -25.43
C TYR A 112 30.95 39.38 -24.86
N SER A 113 32.02 39.51 -25.66
CA SER A 113 33.07 40.50 -25.46
C SER A 113 32.63 41.81 -26.14
N PRO A 114 32.32 42.88 -25.41
CA PRO A 114 31.90 44.14 -26.02
C PRO A 114 33.04 44.71 -26.89
N PRO A 115 32.74 45.20 -28.11
CA PRO A 115 33.76 45.84 -28.93
C PRO A 115 34.30 47.09 -28.23
N SER A 116 35.63 47.27 -28.25
CA SER A 116 36.28 48.45 -27.69
C SER A 116 35.85 49.70 -28.45
N PRO A 117 35.49 50.81 -27.77
CA PRO A 117 35.21 52.07 -28.46
C PRO A 117 36.51 52.59 -29.09
N GLU A 118 36.46 52.89 -30.39
CA GLU A 118 37.52 53.54 -31.18
C GLU A 118 37.64 55.04 -30.85
#